data_AF-A0A7Y5RCU1-F1
#
_entry.id   AF-A0A7Y5RCU1-F1
#
_cell.length_a   1.000
_cell.length_b   1.000
_cell.length_c   1.000
_cell.angle_alpha   90.00
_cell.angle_beta   90.00
_cell.angle_gamma   90.00
#
_symmetry.space_group_name_H-M   'P 1'
#
loop_
_entity.id
_entity.type
_entity.pdbx_description
1 polymer ?
#
loop_
_entity_poly.entity_id
_entity_poly.type
_entity_poly.pdbx_seq_one_letter_code
_entity_poly.pdbx_strand_id
1 'polypeptide(L)'
;LESVVGHQNRPVRVRLNLGTNLNELREGPTVFLGGLDNQWTLKLIEPLRYQFGGSDVDSFYIRDSKDPGNRQWSLHLQDKMATVNRDYAIIARIHSQVLGQVIVIVAGIGMSGTAAAGEFLSNPNQVAELERRIGSDSDRDFEAVLTTDVDNGIAGPARIVAVDVRQ
;
A
#
# COMPACT_ATOMS: atom_id res chain seq x y z
N LEU A 1 11.21 1.02 10.98
CA LEU A 1 10.41 -0.06 10.35
C LEU A 1 11.08 -1.42 10.57
N GLU A 2 11.47 -1.74 11.82
CA GLU A 2 12.02 -3.06 12.15
C GLU A 2 10.89 -4.11 12.09
N SER A 3 10.69 -4.57 10.85
CA SER A 3 9.84 -5.66 10.41
C SER A 3 8.33 -5.46 10.55
N VAL A 4 7.66 -5.39 9.41
CA VAL A 4 6.20 -5.55 9.34
C VAL A 4 5.82 -6.99 9.75
N VAL A 5 6.75 -7.94 9.66
CA VAL A 5 6.78 -9.21 10.40
C VAL A 5 8.24 -9.61 10.60
N GLY A 6 8.77 -9.58 11.81
CA GLY A 6 10.15 -10.02 12.01
C GLY A 6 10.39 -10.34 13.46
N HIS A 7 10.85 -11.57 13.65
CA HIS A 7 11.55 -12.14 14.80
C HIS A 7 11.06 -11.77 16.20
N GLN A 8 9.84 -11.25 16.33
CA GLN A 8 9.11 -11.25 17.58
C GLN A 8 8.28 -12.53 17.57
N ASN A 9 8.48 -13.35 18.60
CA ASN A 9 7.72 -14.58 18.86
C ASN A 9 6.25 -14.25 19.25
N ARG A 10 5.63 -13.30 18.54
CA ARG A 10 4.29 -12.80 18.77
C ARG A 10 3.33 -13.57 17.86
N PRO A 11 2.22 -14.08 18.40
CA PRO A 11 1.24 -14.77 17.59
C PRO A 11 0.66 -13.83 16.53
N VAL A 12 0.80 -14.19 15.26
CA VAL A 12 0.16 -13.50 14.13
C VAL A 12 -1.17 -14.17 13.83
N ARG A 13 -2.23 -13.38 13.68
CA ARG A 13 -3.56 -13.87 13.29
C ARG A 13 -3.90 -13.34 11.91
N VAL A 14 -4.04 -14.24 10.94
CA VAL A 14 -4.49 -13.91 9.58
C VAL A 14 -6.01 -13.97 9.54
N ARG A 15 -6.64 -12.95 8.95
CA ARG A 15 -8.09 -12.86 8.78
C ARG A 15 -8.42 -12.42 7.35
N LEU A 16 -9.51 -12.93 6.81
CA LEU A 16 -10.07 -12.42 5.54
C LEU A 16 -10.76 -11.09 5.80
N ASN A 17 -10.74 -10.18 4.82
CA ASN A 17 -11.47 -8.91 4.95
C ASN A 17 -12.99 -9.16 5.14
N LEU A 18 -13.51 -10.19 4.46
CA LEU A 18 -14.89 -10.61 4.57
C LEU A 18 -15.14 -11.26 5.93
N GLY A 19 -16.11 -10.72 6.67
CA GLY A 19 -16.47 -11.21 8.00
C GLY A 19 -15.64 -10.60 9.14
N THR A 20 -14.53 -9.91 8.86
CA THR A 20 -13.79 -9.16 9.88
C THR A 20 -14.52 -7.86 10.22
N ASN A 21 -14.82 -7.66 11.51
CA ASN A 21 -15.51 -6.46 12.00
C ASN A 21 -14.58 -5.49 12.74
N LEU A 22 -15.09 -4.30 13.07
CA LEU A 22 -14.31 -3.24 13.72
C LEU A 22 -13.76 -3.63 15.11
N ASN A 23 -14.49 -4.44 15.88
CA ASN A 23 -14.04 -4.85 17.22
C ASN A 23 -12.83 -5.78 17.12
N GLU A 24 -12.84 -6.71 16.16
CA GLU A 24 -11.70 -7.59 15.91
C GLU A 24 -10.46 -6.81 15.45
N LEU A 25 -10.65 -5.78 14.62
CA LEU A 25 -9.55 -4.93 14.17
C LEU A 25 -8.94 -4.09 15.30
N ARG A 26 -9.67 -3.84 16.39
CA ARG A 26 -9.19 -3.09 17.57
C ARG A 26 -8.43 -3.95 18.58
N GLU A 27 -8.32 -5.26 18.36
CA GLU A 27 -7.60 -6.17 19.26
C GLU A 27 -6.08 -5.91 19.29
N GLY A 28 -5.52 -5.27 18.26
CA GLY A 28 -4.11 -4.90 18.21
C GLY A 28 -3.65 -4.40 16.84
N PRO A 29 -2.36 -4.02 16.73
CA PRO A 29 -1.79 -3.48 15.50
C PRO A 29 -2.06 -4.39 14.30
N THR A 30 -2.51 -3.81 13.20
CA THR A 30 -3.01 -4.55 12.04
C THR A 30 -2.30 -4.11 10.77
N VAL A 31 -1.95 -5.10 9.93
CA VAL A 31 -1.48 -4.90 8.56
C VAL A 31 -2.63 -5.22 7.60
N PHE A 32 -3.04 -4.25 6.80
CA PHE A 32 -4.05 -4.42 5.76
C PHE A 32 -3.35 -4.75 4.45
N LEU A 33 -3.54 -5.98 3.97
CA LEU A 33 -3.03 -6.45 2.68
C LEU A 33 -4.16 -6.45 1.65
N GLY A 34 -3.89 -5.90 0.47
CA GLY A 34 -4.86 -5.79 -0.62
C GLY A 34 -5.52 -4.42 -0.70
N GLY A 35 -5.84 -3.99 -1.92
CA GLY A 35 -6.33 -2.66 -2.26
C GLY A 35 -7.83 -2.63 -2.55
N LEU A 36 -8.18 -2.65 -3.84
CA LEU A 36 -9.53 -2.40 -4.35
C LEU A 36 -10.60 -3.39 -3.84
N ASP A 37 -10.22 -4.61 -3.48
CA ASP A 37 -11.10 -5.67 -2.97
C ASP A 37 -11.10 -5.76 -1.44
N ASN A 38 -10.40 -4.85 -0.75
CA ASN A 38 -10.33 -4.79 0.70
C ASN A 38 -11.08 -3.57 1.24
N GLN A 39 -12.31 -3.81 1.74
CA GLN A 39 -13.18 -2.74 2.27
C GLN A 39 -12.55 -1.92 3.40
N TRP A 40 -11.69 -2.54 4.21
CA TRP A 40 -11.01 -1.85 5.31
C TRP A 40 -9.89 -0.95 4.80
N THR A 41 -9.10 -1.44 3.84
CA THR A 41 -8.11 -0.61 3.13
C THR A 41 -8.79 0.63 2.55
N LEU A 42 -9.85 0.46 1.75
CA LEU A 42 -10.56 1.58 1.12
C LEU A 42 -11.07 2.61 2.15
N LYS A 43 -11.62 2.14 3.27
CA LYS A 43 -12.08 3.01 4.36
C LYS A 43 -10.94 3.76 5.06
N LEU A 44 -9.80 3.12 5.24
CA LEU A 44 -8.67 3.65 6.01
C LEU A 44 -7.78 4.59 5.19
N ILE A 45 -7.77 4.46 3.86
CA ILE A 45 -7.03 5.39 2.97
C ILE A 45 -7.83 6.65 2.61
N GLU A 46 -9.15 6.69 2.85
CA GLU A 46 -10.02 7.82 2.52
C GLU A 46 -9.55 9.18 3.10
N PRO A 47 -9.01 9.28 4.33
CA PRO A 47 -8.46 10.54 4.83
C PRO A 47 -6.98 10.80 4.42
N LEU A 48 -6.39 9.96 3.56
CA LEU A 48 -5.00 10.05 3.12
C LEU A 48 -4.88 10.81 1.79
N ARG A 49 -3.65 11.23 1.45
CA ARG A 49 -3.35 11.94 0.20
C ARG A 49 -3.47 11.02 -1.01
N TYR A 50 -2.96 9.81 -0.90
CA TYR A 50 -2.97 8.81 -1.95
C TYR A 50 -4.17 7.88 -1.77
N GLN A 51 -5.02 7.80 -2.80
CA GLN A 51 -6.28 7.07 -2.76
C GLN A 51 -6.46 6.29 -4.06
N PHE A 52 -7.12 5.14 -4.00
CA PHE A 52 -7.55 4.48 -5.23
C PHE A 52 -8.69 5.26 -5.91
N GLY A 53 -8.62 5.35 -7.23
CA GLY A 53 -9.65 5.92 -8.09
C GLY A 53 -9.90 5.04 -9.32
N GLY A 54 -10.99 5.32 -10.01
CA GLY A 54 -11.49 4.51 -11.12
C GLY A 54 -12.79 3.80 -10.72
N SER A 55 -13.73 3.72 -11.66
CA SER A 55 -15.01 3.01 -11.50
C SER A 55 -15.13 1.79 -12.40
N ASP A 56 -14.23 1.68 -13.38
CA ASP A 56 -14.30 0.69 -14.45
C ASP A 56 -13.03 -0.16 -14.42
N VAL A 57 -13.19 -1.44 -14.75
CA VAL A 57 -12.14 -2.48 -14.68
C VAL A 57 -10.86 -2.08 -15.44
N ASP A 58 -10.99 -1.21 -16.45
CA ASP A 58 -9.91 -0.85 -17.37
C ASP A 58 -9.18 0.45 -17.00
N SER A 59 -9.55 1.13 -15.91
CA SER A 59 -9.04 2.47 -15.60
C SER A 59 -8.93 2.76 -14.10
N PHE A 60 -8.29 1.84 -13.37
CA PHE A 60 -7.90 2.11 -11.99
C PHE A 60 -6.60 2.91 -11.91
N TYR A 61 -6.52 3.80 -10.95
CA TYR A 61 -5.35 4.64 -10.71
C TYR A 61 -5.20 4.99 -9.24
N ILE A 62 -4.02 5.46 -8.84
CA ILE A 62 -3.83 6.14 -7.57
C ILE A 62 -3.97 7.65 -7.81
N ARG A 63 -4.92 8.28 -7.12
CA ARG A 63 -5.12 9.73 -7.08
C ARG A 63 -4.17 10.35 -6.06
N ASP A 64 -3.59 11.49 -6.42
CA ASP A 64 -2.94 12.41 -5.49
C ASP A 64 -3.90 13.57 -5.16
N SER A 65 -4.29 13.74 -3.90
CA SER A 65 -5.18 14.85 -3.51
C SER A 65 -4.54 16.24 -3.67
N LYS A 66 -3.21 16.33 -3.74
CA LYS A 66 -2.47 17.57 -4.03
C LYS A 66 -2.31 17.84 -5.54
N ASP A 67 -2.53 16.84 -6.39
CA ASP A 67 -2.48 16.96 -7.86
C ASP A 67 -3.59 16.11 -8.52
N PRO A 68 -4.87 16.49 -8.34
CA PRO A 68 -6.01 15.65 -8.71
C PRO A 68 -6.20 15.48 -10.23
N GLY A 69 -5.55 16.33 -11.05
CA GLY A 69 -5.60 16.25 -12.51
C GLY A 69 -4.64 15.20 -13.09
N ASN A 70 -3.69 14.72 -12.30
CA ASN A 70 -2.63 13.84 -12.75
C ASN A 70 -2.97 12.36 -12.48
N ARG A 71 -3.03 11.57 -13.55
CA ARG A 71 -3.32 10.12 -13.50
C ARG A 71 -2.12 9.28 -13.94
N GLN A 72 -0.90 9.75 -13.70
CA GLN A 72 0.32 9.03 -14.06
C GLN A 72 0.43 7.62 -13.45
N TRP A 73 -0.18 7.39 -12.28
CA TRP A 73 -0.20 6.09 -11.61
C TRP A 73 -1.45 5.28 -11.96
N SER A 74 -1.62 4.99 -13.25
CA SER A 74 -2.76 4.23 -13.78
C SER A 74 -2.36 2.81 -14.19
N LEU A 75 -3.21 1.84 -13.86
CA LEU A 75 -3.13 0.46 -14.33
C LEU A 75 -4.05 0.29 -15.54
N HIS A 76 -3.45 0.04 -16.72
CA HIS A 76 -4.19 -0.18 -17.97
C HIS A 76 -4.16 -1.67 -18.33
N LEU A 77 -5.24 -2.39 -18.01
CA LEU A 77 -5.31 -3.85 -18.21
C LEU A 77 -5.54 -4.26 -19.68
N GLN A 78 -6.02 -3.34 -20.51
CA GLN A 78 -6.41 -3.60 -21.91
C GLN A 78 -5.29 -3.34 -22.92
N ASP A 79 -4.11 -2.87 -22.49
CA ASP A 79 -3.00 -2.57 -23.39
C ASP A 79 -2.34 -3.86 -23.90
N LYS A 80 -2.99 -4.51 -24.86
CA LYS A 80 -2.55 -5.77 -25.50
C LYS A 80 -1.21 -5.64 -26.24
N MET A 81 -0.74 -4.41 -26.47
CA MET A 81 0.51 -4.10 -27.16
C MET A 81 1.70 -3.93 -26.20
N ALA A 82 1.48 -3.86 -24.88
CA ALA A 82 2.54 -3.71 -23.92
C ALA A 82 3.17 -5.07 -23.57
N THR A 83 4.47 -5.21 -23.82
CA THR A 83 5.27 -6.37 -23.37
C THR A 83 5.55 -6.33 -21.88
N VAL A 84 5.42 -5.16 -21.24
CA VAL A 84 5.56 -4.96 -19.80
C VAL A 84 4.45 -4.01 -19.36
N ASN A 85 3.60 -4.48 -18.44
CA ASN A 85 2.61 -3.65 -17.78
C ASN A 85 3.20 -3.03 -16.52
N ARG A 86 2.57 -1.99 -15.99
CA ARG A 86 2.99 -1.37 -14.73
C ARG A 86 1.85 -1.42 -13.74
N ASP A 87 2.15 -1.92 -12.55
CA ASP A 87 1.25 -1.86 -11.41
C ASP A 87 1.79 -0.85 -10.40
N TYR A 88 0.88 -0.35 -9.57
CA TYR A 88 1.19 0.64 -8.55
C TYR A 88 0.58 0.21 -7.22
N ALA A 89 1.20 0.65 -6.13
CA ALA A 89 0.73 0.33 -4.79
C ALA A 89 0.86 1.53 -3.87
N ILE A 90 -0.02 1.58 -2.88
CA ILE A 90 0.06 2.45 -1.72
C ILE A 90 0.63 1.60 -0.58
N ILE A 91 1.69 2.11 0.04
CA ILE A 91 2.10 1.69 1.38
C ILE A 91 1.87 2.84 2.35
N ALA A 92 1.38 2.55 3.54
CA ALA A 92 1.22 3.57 4.56
C ALA A 92 1.47 2.98 5.96
N ARG A 93 1.99 3.81 6.86
CA ARG A 93 1.97 3.57 8.30
C ARG A 93 1.30 4.78 8.92
N ILE A 94 0.16 4.57 9.59
CA ILE A 94 -0.59 5.68 10.20
C ILE A 94 -1.12 5.34 11.58
N HIS A 95 -1.21 6.35 12.45
CA HIS A 95 -1.99 6.29 13.67
C HIS A 95 -3.48 6.45 13.33
N SER A 96 -4.19 5.34 13.20
CA SER A 96 -5.60 5.34 12.81
C SER A 96 -6.48 5.82 13.97
N GLN A 97 -7.18 6.94 13.80
CA GLN A 97 -8.20 7.39 14.76
C GLN A 97 -9.39 6.41 14.84
N VAL A 98 -9.70 5.72 13.73
CA VAL A 98 -10.81 4.75 13.64
C VAL A 98 -10.55 3.52 14.53
N LEU A 99 -9.28 3.08 14.55
CA LEU A 99 -8.84 1.87 15.24
C LEU A 99 -8.10 2.16 16.56
N GLY A 100 -7.73 3.41 16.83
CA GLY A 100 -7.03 3.82 18.05
C GLY A 100 -5.59 3.32 18.15
N GLN A 101 -4.96 2.98 17.03
CA GLN A 101 -3.65 2.32 17.00
C GLN A 101 -2.93 2.52 15.67
N VAL A 102 -1.63 2.20 15.66
CA VAL A 102 -0.82 2.14 14.44
C VAL A 102 -1.31 1.01 13.55
N ILE A 103 -1.51 1.34 12.28
CA ILE A 103 -1.80 0.37 11.22
C ILE A 103 -0.78 0.51 10.10
N VAL A 104 -0.62 -0.58 9.35
CA VAL A 104 0.14 -0.59 8.11
C VAL A 104 -0.80 -0.97 6.97
N ILE A 105 -0.71 -0.28 5.85
CA ILE A 105 -1.46 -0.58 4.62
C ILE A 105 -0.45 -1.01 3.56
N VAL A 106 -0.75 -2.11 2.87
CA VAL A 106 0.05 -2.70 1.79
C VAL A 106 -0.90 -3.07 0.67
N ALA A 107 -1.10 -2.16 -0.28
CA ALA A 107 -2.23 -2.24 -1.19
C ALA A 107 -1.83 -1.88 -2.62
N GLY A 108 -1.82 -2.86 -3.52
CA GLY A 108 -1.71 -2.63 -4.96
C GLY A 108 -3.05 -2.26 -5.59
N ILE A 109 -2.99 -1.62 -6.76
CA ILE A 109 -4.14 -1.55 -7.66
C ILE A 109 -4.47 -2.99 -8.10
N GLY A 110 -3.46 -3.71 -8.62
CA GLY A 110 -3.56 -5.13 -8.93
C GLY A 110 -2.86 -6.04 -7.92
N MET A 111 -2.91 -7.34 -8.22
CA MET A 111 -2.25 -8.38 -7.42
C MET A 111 -0.72 -8.21 -7.44
N SER A 112 -0.15 -7.87 -8.59
CA SER A 112 1.29 -7.70 -8.77
C SER A 112 1.83 -6.52 -7.95
N GLY A 113 1.10 -5.40 -7.88
CA GLY A 113 1.42 -4.27 -7.03
C GLY A 113 1.37 -4.62 -5.54
N THR A 114 0.38 -5.41 -5.12
CA THR A 114 0.26 -5.86 -3.73
C THR A 114 1.43 -6.77 -3.34
N ALA A 115 1.79 -7.73 -4.22
CA ALA A 115 2.92 -8.62 -4.01
C ALA A 115 4.24 -7.84 -3.92
N ALA A 116 4.49 -6.92 -4.85
CA ALA A 116 5.71 -6.10 -4.85
C ALA A 116 5.80 -5.17 -3.64
N ALA A 117 4.67 -4.63 -3.16
CA ALA A 117 4.64 -3.82 -1.94
C ALA A 117 4.94 -4.65 -0.68
N GLY A 118 4.45 -5.89 -0.61
CA GLY A 118 4.77 -6.82 0.48
C GLY A 118 6.25 -7.23 0.48
N GLU A 119 6.80 -7.53 -0.69
CA GLU A 119 8.24 -7.78 -0.85
C GLU A 119 9.07 -6.56 -0.44
N PHE A 120 8.63 -5.36 -0.84
CA PHE A 120 9.31 -4.11 -0.50
C PHE A 120 9.48 -3.91 0.99
N LEU A 121 8.41 -4.09 1.77
CA LEU A 121 8.43 -3.95 3.22
C LEU A 121 9.15 -5.10 3.93
N SER A 122 9.44 -6.18 3.22
CA SER A 122 10.19 -7.34 3.73
C SER A 122 11.68 -7.26 3.37
N ASN A 123 12.09 -6.34 2.49
CA ASN A 123 13.46 -6.18 2.05
C ASN A 123 14.17 -5.06 2.84
N PRO A 124 15.17 -5.38 3.68
CA PRO A 124 15.84 -4.38 4.52
C PRO A 124 16.47 -3.21 3.74
N ASN A 125 16.99 -3.46 2.53
CA ASN A 125 17.62 -2.43 1.72
C ASN A 125 16.59 -1.43 1.18
N GLN A 126 15.42 -1.92 0.78
CA GLN A 126 14.31 -1.09 0.29
C GLN A 126 13.65 -0.32 1.44
N VAL A 127 13.46 -0.96 2.59
CA VAL A 127 13.01 -0.28 3.82
C VAL A 127 13.99 0.82 4.23
N ALA A 128 15.30 0.58 4.19
CA ALA A 128 16.29 1.60 4.48
C ALA A 128 16.24 2.79 3.50
N GLU A 129 15.88 2.57 2.23
CA GLU A 129 15.64 3.65 1.28
C GLU A 129 14.41 4.48 1.65
N LEU A 130 13.31 3.83 2.00
CA LEU A 130 12.11 4.49 2.49
C LEU A 130 12.41 5.32 3.75
N GLU A 131 13.14 4.75 4.70
CA GLU A 131 13.56 5.41 5.95
C GLU A 131 14.37 6.69 5.67
N ARG A 132 15.26 6.67 4.67
CA ARG A 132 15.98 7.89 4.24
C ARG A 132 15.05 8.97 3.67
N ARG A 133 13.96 8.59 2.99
CA ARG A 133 12.98 9.54 2.42
C ARG A 133 12.03 10.10 3.47
N ILE A 134 11.60 9.29 4.44
CA ILE A 134 10.73 9.75 5.54
C ILE A 134 11.50 10.53 6.61
N GLY A 135 12.82 10.37 6.69
CA GLY A 135 13.70 11.01 7.67
C GLY A 135 13.90 10.18 8.95
N SER A 136 14.64 10.75 9.90
CA SER A 136 15.16 10.04 11.08
C SER A 136 14.13 9.59 12.12
N ASP A 137 12.88 10.04 11.99
CA ASP A 137 11.80 9.63 12.90
C ASP A 137 10.91 8.57 12.21
N SER A 138 11.23 7.31 12.49
CA SER A 138 10.51 6.14 11.98
C SER A 138 9.14 5.93 12.61
N ASP A 139 8.79 6.70 13.65
CA ASP A 139 7.48 6.65 14.30
C ASP A 139 6.47 7.62 13.66
N ARG A 140 6.90 8.40 12.67
CA ARG A 140 6.00 9.30 11.93
C ARG A 140 5.04 8.53 11.04
N ASP A 141 3.87 9.15 10.87
CA ASP A 141 2.89 8.72 9.90
C ASP A 141 3.38 9.08 8.50
N PHE A 142 3.32 8.11 7.59
CA PHE A 142 3.69 8.32 6.21
C PHE A 142 2.81 7.50 5.27
N GLU A 143 2.78 7.95 4.03
CA GLU A 143 2.24 7.21 2.90
C GLU A 143 3.19 7.36 1.70
N ALA A 144 3.29 6.31 0.89
CA ALA A 144 4.13 6.30 -0.29
C ALA A 144 3.45 5.54 -1.43
N VAL A 145 3.71 6.00 -2.64
CA VAL A 145 3.33 5.30 -3.86
C VAL A 145 4.53 4.54 -4.38
N LEU A 146 4.32 3.26 -4.63
CA LEU A 146 5.26 2.36 -5.26
C LEU A 146 4.85 2.07 -6.69
N THR A 147 5.84 1.78 -7.54
CA THR A 147 5.63 1.23 -8.88
C THR A 147 6.40 -0.05 -9.05
N THR A 148 5.84 -1.00 -9.81
CA THR A 148 6.53 -2.21 -10.24
C THR A 148 6.24 -2.47 -11.72
N ASP A 149 7.28 -2.87 -12.45
CA ASP A 149 7.13 -3.37 -13.80
C ASP A 149 6.68 -4.84 -13.71
N VAL A 150 5.71 -5.23 -14.54
CA VAL A 150 5.06 -6.54 -14.53
C VAL A 150 5.32 -7.23 -15.85
N ASP A 151 6.04 -8.34 -15.81
CA ASP A 151 6.34 -9.19 -16.96
C ASP A 151 5.62 -10.54 -16.78
N ASN A 152 4.75 -10.89 -17.72
CA ASN A 152 3.94 -12.11 -17.67
C ASN A 152 3.21 -12.35 -16.33
N GLY A 153 2.73 -11.27 -15.69
CA GLY A 153 2.03 -11.30 -14.40
C GLY A 153 2.95 -11.38 -13.18
N ILE A 154 4.26 -11.49 -13.38
CA ILE A 154 5.26 -11.51 -12.32
C ILE A 154 5.71 -10.08 -12.06
N ALA A 155 5.59 -9.64 -10.81
CA ALA A 155 6.04 -8.32 -10.41
C ALA A 155 7.57 -8.29 -10.28
N GLY A 156 8.19 -7.25 -10.81
CA GLY A 156 9.57 -6.92 -10.53
C GLY A 156 9.74 -6.15 -9.21
N PRO A 157 10.97 -5.74 -8.88
CA PRO A 157 11.24 -4.94 -7.67
C PRO A 157 10.46 -3.62 -7.67
N ALA A 158 9.78 -3.34 -6.56
CA ALA A 158 9.08 -2.08 -6.39
C ALA A 158 10.05 -0.89 -6.20
N ARG A 159 9.66 0.28 -6.72
CA ARG A 159 10.38 1.56 -6.56
C ARG A 159 9.45 2.62 -6.01
N ILE A 160 9.95 3.46 -5.10
CA ILE A 160 9.20 4.59 -4.54
C ILE A 160 9.11 5.72 -5.57
N VAL A 161 7.90 6.08 -5.99
CA VAL A 161 7.63 7.18 -6.93
C VAL A 161 7.05 8.43 -6.26
N ALA A 162 6.48 8.30 -5.06
CA ALA A 162 6.06 9.44 -4.24
C ALA A 162 6.09 9.08 -2.74
N VAL A 163 6.30 10.07 -1.88
CA VAL A 163 6.25 9.96 -0.42
C VAL A 163 5.57 11.21 0.14
N ASP A 164 4.70 11.03 1.11
CA ASP A 164 4.16 12.09 1.96
C ASP A 164 4.39 11.68 3.42
N VAL A 165 5.08 12.54 4.18
CA VAL A 165 5.24 12.39 5.63
C VAL A 165 4.26 13.36 6.26
N ARG A 166 3.37 12.86 7.12
CA ARG A 166 2.38 13.70 7.79
C ARG A 166 3.09 14.52 8.88
N GLN A 167 2.75 15.80 8.95
CA GLN A 167 3.21 16.71 10.01
C GLN A 167 2.34 16.56 11.26
#